data_AF-A0A1I5XR42-F1
#
_entry.id   AF-A0A1I5XR42-F1
#
_cell.length_a   1.000
_cell.length_b   1.000
_cell.length_c   1.000
_cell.angle_alpha   90.00
_cell.angle_beta   90.00
_cell.angle_gamma   90.00
#
_symmetry.space_group_name_H-M   'P 1'
#
loop_
_entity.id
_entity.type
_entity.pdbx_description
1 polymer ?
#
loop_
_entity_poly.entity_id
_entity_poly.type
_entity_poly.pdbx_seq_one_letter_code
_entity_poly.pdbx_strand_id
1 'polypeptide(L)'
;MRIRAVRVQNFRGFEDETVSFGSCTCLVGPNGAGKSTILSALNVFFQEASSATDVATLTAEDFHGGNTDIPVQITVTFGQLSEAAKGALTHYVRHGELVITSVAVFDPQTAKAPVIQWGERLVFKQFAPFFEDDKNKATVEPLRARFFEITKGLSDFPDIGKKPTKAAMVDALRSYEEARPEICETQRSSDHFYGVGKSWTGW
;
A
#
# COMPACT_ATOMS: atom_id res chain seq x y z
N MET A 1 6.97 -15.44 0.17
CA MET A 1 5.93 -14.43 0.42
C MET A 1 4.56 -15.10 0.44
N ARG A 2 3.64 -14.68 1.32
CA ARG A 2 2.26 -15.19 1.41
C ARG A 2 1.29 -14.08 1.74
N ILE A 3 0.05 -14.17 1.27
CA ILE A 3 -1.03 -13.26 1.66
C ILE A 3 -1.38 -13.53 3.13
N ARG A 4 -1.45 -12.48 3.93
CA ARG A 4 -1.89 -12.47 5.33
C ARG A 4 -3.31 -11.98 5.47
N ALA A 5 -3.69 -10.97 4.69
CA ALA A 5 -5.02 -10.41 4.69
C ALA A 5 -5.34 -9.77 3.34
N VAL A 6 -6.64 -9.73 3.01
CA VAL A 6 -7.17 -8.83 1.98
C VAL A 6 -8.29 -8.00 2.62
N ARG A 7 -8.26 -6.69 2.40
CA ARG A 7 -9.38 -5.79 2.67
C ARG A 7 -9.96 -5.33 1.34
N VAL A 8 -11.27 -5.47 1.21
CA VAL A 8 -12.01 -5.19 -0.02
C VAL A 8 -13.06 -4.14 0.30
N GLN A 9 -12.96 -2.98 -0.35
CA GLN A 9 -13.84 -1.83 -0.11
C GLN A 9 -14.54 -1.42 -1.40
N ASN A 10 -15.84 -1.15 -1.26
CA ASN A 10 -16.76 -0.73 -2.30
C ASN A 10 -16.77 -1.62 -3.56
N PHE A 11 -16.53 -2.93 -3.41
CA PHE A 11 -16.42 -3.87 -4.53
C PHE A 11 -17.50 -4.95 -4.49
N ARG A 12 -18.38 -4.93 -5.48
CA ARG A 12 -19.48 -5.89 -5.69
C ARG A 12 -20.30 -6.09 -4.41
N GLY A 13 -20.24 -7.28 -3.80
CA GLY A 13 -21.00 -7.62 -2.60
C GLY A 13 -20.47 -6.99 -1.31
N PHE A 14 -19.32 -6.32 -1.33
CA PHE A 14 -18.66 -5.81 -0.12
C PHE A 14 -18.60 -4.29 -0.09
N GLU A 15 -19.18 -3.71 0.97
CA GLU A 15 -19.00 -2.30 1.31
C GLU A 15 -17.60 -2.07 1.91
N ASP A 16 -17.23 -2.83 2.95
CA ASP A 16 -15.88 -2.88 3.53
C ASP A 16 -15.71 -4.18 4.31
N GLU A 17 -14.93 -5.12 3.77
CA GLU A 17 -14.70 -6.41 4.40
C GLU A 17 -13.23 -6.79 4.43
N THR A 18 -12.79 -7.38 5.53
CA THR A 18 -11.41 -7.86 5.71
C THR A 18 -11.38 -9.36 5.98
N VAL A 19 -10.61 -10.08 5.17
CA VAL A 19 -10.42 -11.54 5.30
C VAL A 19 -8.95 -11.83 5.60
N SER A 20 -8.69 -12.52 6.72
CA SER A 20 -7.36 -13.01 7.08
C SER A 20 -7.10 -14.39 6.49
N PHE A 21 -5.86 -14.65 6.09
CA PHE A 21 -5.41 -15.90 5.49
C PHE A 21 -4.38 -16.60 6.38
N GLY A 22 -4.61 -17.90 6.59
CA GLY A 22 -3.65 -18.82 7.22
C GLY A 22 -2.78 -19.54 6.19
N SER A 23 -2.08 -20.60 6.63
CA SER A 23 -1.33 -21.49 5.74
C SER A 23 -2.23 -22.26 4.76
N CYS A 24 -3.46 -22.54 5.17
CA CYS A 24 -4.54 -23.05 4.36
C CYS A 24 -5.82 -22.32 4.81
N THR A 25 -6.56 -21.75 3.84
CA THR A 25 -7.77 -20.97 4.12
C THR A 25 -8.90 -21.50 3.25
N CYS A 26 -10.01 -21.91 3.87
CA CYS A 26 -11.20 -22.41 3.18
C CYS A 26 -12.30 -21.35 3.25
N LEU A 27 -12.76 -20.86 2.09
CA LEU A 27 -13.90 -19.96 2.01
C LEU A 27 -15.19 -20.78 1.91
N VAL A 28 -16.04 -20.72 2.94
CA VAL A 28 -17.29 -21.48 3.03
C VAL A 28 -18.50 -20.57 3.25
N GLY A 29 -19.66 -20.97 2.76
CA GLY A 29 -20.90 -20.19 2.88
C GLY A 29 -21.83 -20.35 1.67
N PRO A 30 -23.08 -19.84 1.74
CA PRO A 30 -24.06 -19.94 0.67
C PRO A 30 -23.64 -19.29 -0.65
N ASN A 31 -24.31 -19.63 -1.75
CA ASN A 31 -24.14 -18.92 -3.03
C ASN A 31 -24.49 -17.44 -2.85
N GLY A 32 -23.69 -16.55 -3.45
CA GLY A 32 -23.85 -15.10 -3.27
C GLY A 32 -23.24 -14.51 -2.01
N ALA A 33 -22.75 -15.32 -1.05
CA ALA A 33 -22.14 -14.82 0.20
C ALA A 33 -20.75 -14.15 0.03
N GLY A 34 -20.35 -13.78 -1.19
CA GLY A 34 -19.09 -13.05 -1.43
C GLY A 34 -17.82 -13.90 -1.55
N LYS A 35 -17.88 -15.23 -1.43
CA LYS A 35 -16.71 -16.12 -1.58
C LYS A 35 -15.95 -15.90 -2.89
N SER A 36 -16.66 -15.92 -4.01
CA SER A 36 -16.08 -15.66 -5.34
C SER A 36 -15.62 -14.21 -5.49
N THR A 37 -16.27 -13.26 -4.79
CA THR A 37 -15.88 -11.85 -4.78
C THR A 37 -14.50 -11.65 -4.17
N ILE A 38 -14.14 -12.39 -3.12
CA ILE A 38 -12.78 -12.37 -2.55
C ILE A 38 -11.75 -12.84 -3.59
N LEU A 39 -12.04 -13.93 -4.31
CA LEU A 39 -11.15 -14.42 -5.36
C LEU A 39 -11.06 -13.44 -6.54
N SER A 40 -12.18 -12.83 -6.94
CA SER A 40 -12.18 -11.79 -7.98
C SER A 40 -11.40 -10.55 -7.56
N ALA A 41 -11.49 -10.13 -6.30
CA ALA A 41 -10.68 -9.02 -5.78
C ALA A 41 -9.19 -9.34 -5.85
N LEU A 42 -8.79 -10.57 -5.51
CA LEU A 42 -7.40 -11.01 -5.69
C LEU A 42 -6.98 -11.04 -7.17
N ASN A 43 -7.84 -11.49 -8.09
CA ASN A 43 -7.53 -11.47 -9.52
C ASN A 43 -7.34 -10.03 -10.04
N VAL A 44 -8.20 -9.09 -9.63
CA VAL A 44 -8.05 -7.66 -9.91
C VAL A 44 -6.75 -7.12 -9.34
N PHE A 45 -6.41 -7.52 -8.12
CA PHE A 45 -5.15 -7.14 -7.49
C PHE A 45 -3.92 -7.68 -8.24
N PHE A 46 -3.88 -8.96 -8.62
CA PHE A 46 -2.73 -9.50 -9.34
C PHE A 46 -2.72 -9.18 -10.84
N GLN A 47 -3.79 -8.53 -11.34
CA GLN A 47 -4.06 -8.37 -12.77
C GLN A 47 -4.01 -9.71 -13.52
N GLU A 48 -4.42 -10.79 -12.85
CA GLU A 48 -4.49 -12.12 -13.44
C GLU A 48 -5.83 -12.28 -14.15
N ALA A 49 -5.77 -12.26 -15.48
CA ALA A 49 -6.96 -12.42 -16.30
C ALA A 49 -7.63 -13.77 -16.01
N SER A 50 -8.86 -13.70 -15.50
CA SER A 50 -9.78 -14.83 -15.49
C SER A 50 -10.82 -14.64 -16.59
N SER A 51 -11.44 -15.71 -17.06
CA SER A 51 -12.39 -15.67 -18.18
C SER A 51 -13.65 -14.81 -17.97
N ALA A 52 -13.87 -14.26 -16.76
CA ALA A 52 -15.13 -13.62 -16.38
C ALA A 52 -15.01 -12.16 -15.91
N THR A 53 -13.81 -11.58 -15.76
CA THR A 53 -13.66 -10.21 -15.24
C THR A 53 -12.49 -9.51 -15.90
N ASP A 54 -12.73 -8.32 -16.46
CA ASP A 54 -11.66 -7.41 -16.87
C ASP A 54 -10.97 -6.89 -15.60
N VAL A 55 -9.80 -7.45 -15.32
CA VAL A 55 -9.01 -7.14 -14.13
C VAL A 55 -8.25 -5.82 -14.24
N ALA A 56 -8.15 -5.25 -15.44
CA ALA A 56 -7.45 -4.00 -15.70
C ALA A 56 -8.40 -2.80 -15.64
N THR A 57 -9.67 -3.00 -15.98
CA THR A 57 -10.68 -1.93 -15.99
C THR A 57 -12.00 -2.41 -15.42
N LEU A 58 -12.41 -1.85 -14.29
CA LEU A 58 -13.71 -2.13 -13.67
C LEU A 58 -14.82 -1.27 -14.30
N THR A 59 -16.05 -1.70 -14.13
CA THR A 59 -17.27 -0.97 -14.55
C THR A 59 -18.14 -0.63 -13.35
N ALA A 60 -19.19 0.18 -13.53
CA ALA A 60 -20.10 0.54 -12.43
C ALA A 60 -20.73 -0.68 -11.72
N GLU A 61 -20.90 -1.81 -12.42
CA GLU A 61 -21.42 -3.07 -11.84
C GLU A 61 -20.47 -3.71 -10.83
N ASP A 62 -19.17 -3.38 -10.90
CA ASP A 62 -18.18 -3.85 -9.94
C ASP A 62 -18.15 -3.01 -8.66
N PHE A 63 -18.84 -1.86 -8.61
CA PHE A 63 -18.95 -1.01 -7.42
C PHE A 63 -20.08 -1.51 -6.52
N HIS A 64 -19.87 -1.46 -5.21
CA HIS A 64 -20.89 -1.91 -4.26
C HIS A 64 -22.16 -1.07 -4.38
N GLY A 65 -23.29 -1.73 -4.62
CA GLY A 65 -24.57 -1.06 -4.89
C GLY A 65 -24.55 -0.14 -6.12
N GLY A 66 -23.56 -0.27 -7.01
CA GLY A 66 -23.34 0.67 -8.12
C GLY A 66 -22.87 2.05 -7.68
N ASN A 67 -22.40 2.23 -6.44
CA ASN A 67 -21.98 3.52 -5.92
C ASN A 67 -20.59 3.93 -6.47
N THR A 68 -20.60 4.67 -7.58
CA THR A 68 -19.39 5.16 -8.27
C THR A 68 -18.76 6.40 -7.64
N ASP A 69 -19.41 7.02 -6.64
CA ASP A 69 -18.88 8.20 -5.94
C ASP A 69 -17.72 7.83 -5.01
N ILE A 70 -17.64 6.56 -4.62
CA ILE A 70 -16.59 6.01 -3.77
C ILE A 70 -15.70 5.11 -4.65
N PRO A 71 -14.37 5.22 -4.60
CA PRO A 71 -13.51 4.34 -5.37
C PRO A 71 -13.50 2.91 -4.82
N VAL A 72 -13.32 1.93 -5.70
CA VAL A 72 -13.00 0.54 -5.29
C VAL A 72 -11.58 0.51 -4.75
N GLN A 73 -11.38 -0.14 -3.60
CA GLN A 73 -10.05 -0.34 -3.03
C GLN A 73 -9.87 -1.81 -2.61
N ILE A 74 -8.78 -2.41 -3.07
CA ILE A 74 -8.41 -3.78 -2.71
C ILE A 74 -6.99 -3.74 -2.14
N THR A 75 -6.90 -3.88 -0.82
CA THR A 75 -5.64 -3.84 -0.08
C THR A 75 -5.21 -5.25 0.27
N VAL A 76 -4.04 -5.67 -0.20
CA VAL A 76 -3.46 -6.97 0.12
C VAL A 76 -2.25 -6.77 1.03
N THR A 77 -2.29 -7.44 2.17
CA THR A 77 -1.17 -7.51 3.10
C THR A 77 -0.44 -8.83 2.89
N PHE A 78 0.86 -8.75 2.57
CA PHE A 78 1.75 -9.88 2.44
C PHE A 78 2.65 -9.99 3.67
N GLY A 79 2.88 -11.21 4.12
CA GLY A 79 3.88 -11.54 5.14
C GLY A 79 4.80 -12.65 4.67
N GLN A 80 5.71 -13.08 5.56
CA GLN A 80 6.72 -14.11 5.24
C GLN A 80 7.49 -13.76 3.95
N LEU A 81 7.94 -12.52 3.86
CA LEU A 81 8.68 -12.00 2.72
C LEU A 81 10.03 -12.70 2.61
N SER A 82 10.43 -13.04 1.38
CA SER A 82 11.78 -13.57 1.10
C SER A 82 12.81 -12.45 1.31
N GLU A 83 14.07 -12.81 1.59
CA GLU A 83 15.14 -11.80 1.70
C GLU A 83 15.32 -10.98 0.41
N ALA A 84 15.12 -11.62 -0.74
CA ALA A 84 15.11 -10.93 -2.04
C ALA A 84 13.98 -9.88 -2.13
N ALA A 85 12.75 -10.24 -1.72
CA ALA A 85 11.61 -9.32 -1.72
C ALA A 85 11.80 -8.17 -0.70
N LYS A 86 12.34 -8.48 0.49
CA LYS A 86 12.69 -7.46 1.49
C LYS A 86 13.69 -6.45 0.92
N GLY A 87 14.70 -6.89 0.19
CA GLY A 87 15.69 -6.04 -0.47
C GLY A 87 15.10 -5.20 -1.61
N ALA A 88 14.35 -5.83 -2.52
CA ALA A 88 13.78 -5.16 -3.70
C ALA A 88 12.66 -4.17 -3.34
N LEU A 89 11.94 -4.41 -2.25
CA LEU A 89 10.77 -3.61 -1.83
C LEU A 89 11.00 -2.90 -0.49
N THR A 90 12.26 -2.64 -0.13
CA THR A 90 12.65 -1.97 1.13
C THR A 90 11.88 -0.68 1.43
N HIS A 91 11.43 0.04 0.41
CA HIS A 91 10.63 1.27 0.56
C HIS A 91 9.18 1.04 1.00
N TYR A 92 8.66 -0.18 0.83
CA TYR A 92 7.26 -0.57 1.07
C TYR A 92 7.12 -1.63 2.16
N VAL A 93 8.19 -2.36 2.45
CA VAL A 93 8.22 -3.32 3.55
C VAL A 93 8.35 -2.59 4.88
N ARG A 94 7.43 -2.88 5.81
CA ARG A 94 7.45 -2.42 7.20
C ARG A 94 7.04 -3.57 8.12
N HIS A 95 7.77 -3.76 9.21
CA HIS A 95 7.54 -4.85 10.18
C HIS A 95 7.50 -6.26 9.57
N GLY A 96 8.21 -6.48 8.46
CA GLY A 96 8.20 -7.77 7.74
C GLY A 96 6.91 -8.03 6.95
N GLU A 97 6.06 -7.01 6.82
CA GLU A 97 4.86 -7.01 6.00
C GLU A 97 5.00 -6.03 4.83
N LEU A 98 4.28 -6.33 3.76
CA LEU A 98 4.18 -5.50 2.57
C LEU A 98 2.70 -5.29 2.30
N VAL A 99 2.26 -4.03 2.31
CA VAL A 99 0.87 -3.66 2.07
C VAL A 99 0.78 -2.94 0.72
N ILE A 100 -0.10 -3.41 -0.15
CA ILE A 100 -0.29 -2.84 -1.49
C ILE A 100 -1.80 -2.68 -1.69
N THR A 101 -2.20 -1.56 -2.28
CA THR A 101 -3.61 -1.27 -2.57
C THR A 101 -3.82 -1.01 -4.06
N SER A 102 -4.70 -1.80 -4.67
CA SER A 102 -5.28 -1.50 -5.98
C SER A 102 -6.47 -0.55 -5.78
N VAL A 103 -6.50 0.55 -6.53
CA VAL A 103 -7.57 1.54 -6.51
C VAL A 103 -8.15 1.67 -7.91
N ALA A 104 -9.48 1.65 -8.03
CA ALA A 104 -10.18 1.99 -9.25
C ALA A 104 -11.14 3.15 -9.00
N VAL A 105 -10.91 4.27 -9.70
CA VAL A 105 -11.78 5.45 -9.65
C VAL A 105 -12.62 5.46 -10.91
N PHE A 106 -13.94 5.55 -10.76
CA PHE A 106 -14.86 5.60 -11.89
C PHE A 106 -14.75 6.92 -12.64
N ASP A 107 -14.60 6.84 -13.95
CA ASP A 107 -14.70 7.96 -14.87
C ASP A 107 -16.07 7.93 -15.57
N PRO A 108 -16.98 8.86 -15.25
CA PRO A 108 -18.30 8.94 -15.87
C PRO A 108 -18.27 9.18 -17.38
N GLN A 109 -17.19 9.77 -17.93
CA GLN A 109 -17.09 10.05 -19.37
C GLN A 109 -16.83 8.78 -20.18
N THR A 110 -16.01 7.88 -19.63
CA THR A 110 -15.63 6.62 -20.29
C THR A 110 -16.41 5.41 -19.78
N ALA A 111 -17.23 5.60 -18.74
CA ALA A 111 -17.97 4.56 -18.01
C ALA A 111 -17.07 3.42 -17.51
N LYS A 112 -15.82 3.76 -17.15
CA LYS A 112 -14.75 2.82 -16.85
C LYS A 112 -13.97 3.29 -15.62
N ALA A 113 -13.41 2.34 -14.90
CA ALA A 113 -12.55 2.56 -13.75
C ALA A 113 -11.24 1.78 -13.93
N PRO A 114 -10.21 2.37 -14.56
CA PRO A 114 -8.90 1.73 -14.67
C PRO A 114 -8.33 1.41 -13.29
N VAL A 115 -7.79 0.21 -13.14
CA VAL A 115 -7.21 -0.26 -11.87
C VAL A 115 -5.75 0.17 -11.79
N ILE A 116 -5.41 0.95 -10.77
CA ILE A 116 -4.06 1.46 -10.52
C ILE A 116 -3.56 0.94 -9.17
N GLN A 117 -2.32 0.46 -9.12
CA GLN A 117 -1.73 -0.08 -7.89
C GLN A 117 -0.80 0.91 -7.20
N TRP A 118 -1.01 1.06 -5.90
CA TRP A 118 -0.25 1.94 -5.01
C TRP A 118 0.42 1.10 -3.93
N GLY A 119 1.68 1.41 -3.62
CA GLY A 119 2.34 0.82 -2.46
C GLY A 119 1.88 1.57 -1.22
N GLU A 120 1.53 0.85 -0.16
CA GLU A 120 1.26 1.47 1.12
C GLU A 120 2.46 1.30 2.03
N ARG A 121 2.81 2.38 2.72
CA ARG A 121 3.86 2.37 3.74
C ARG A 121 3.24 2.88 5.04
N LEU A 122 3.49 2.14 6.12
CA LEU A 122 3.32 2.67 7.47
C LEU A 122 4.39 3.72 7.67
N VAL A 123 3.96 4.96 7.87
CA VAL A 123 4.86 6.10 8.09
C VAL A 123 4.38 6.91 9.26
N PHE A 124 5.32 7.55 9.94
CA PHE A 124 4.95 8.54 10.94
C PHE A 124 4.72 9.87 10.22
N LYS A 125 3.48 10.36 10.21
CA LYS A 125 3.07 11.54 9.43
C LYS A 125 3.93 12.78 9.67
N GLN A 126 4.49 12.92 10.87
CA GLN A 126 5.43 13.96 11.24
C GLN A 126 6.70 13.99 10.35
N PHE A 127 7.07 12.87 9.73
CA PHE A 127 8.24 12.77 8.86
C PHE A 127 7.96 13.10 7.38
N ALA A 128 6.68 13.23 6.98
CA ALA A 128 6.31 13.51 5.59
C ALA A 128 7.02 14.75 4.99
N PRO A 129 7.15 15.90 5.70
CA PRO A 129 7.82 17.07 5.15
C PRO A 129 9.28 16.85 4.73
N PHE A 130 10.04 15.98 5.44
CA PHE A 130 11.42 15.67 5.06
C PHE A 130 11.50 14.87 3.75
N PHE A 131 10.61 13.90 3.57
CA PHE A 131 10.59 13.11 2.34
C PHE A 131 10.05 13.90 1.14
N GLU A 132 9.17 14.89 1.36
CA GLU A 132 8.75 15.85 0.33
C GLU A 132 9.91 16.73 -0.12
N ASP A 133 10.65 17.32 0.83
CA ASP A 133 11.86 18.11 0.53
C ASP A 133 12.90 17.26 -0.21
N ASP A 134 13.06 15.99 0.18
CA ASP A 134 14.00 15.07 -0.47
C ASP A 134 13.59 14.72 -1.90
N LYS A 135 12.29 14.49 -2.13
CA LYS A 135 11.72 14.24 -3.46
C LYS A 135 11.89 15.47 -4.37
N ASN A 136 11.78 16.66 -3.80
CA ASN A 136 12.04 17.93 -4.49
C ASN A 136 13.54 18.23 -4.69
N LYS A 137 14.42 17.25 -4.43
CA LYS A 137 15.88 17.35 -4.61
C LYS A 137 16.51 18.47 -3.78
N ALA A 138 15.97 18.74 -2.60
CA ALA A 138 16.59 19.66 -1.65
C ALA A 138 18.03 19.23 -1.34
N THR A 139 18.92 20.20 -1.17
CA THR A 139 20.31 19.92 -0.80
C THR A 139 20.40 19.45 0.66
N VAL A 140 21.54 18.87 1.03
CA VAL A 140 21.72 18.23 2.35
C VAL A 140 21.52 19.19 3.53
N GLU A 141 21.81 20.48 3.35
CA GLU A 141 21.69 21.48 4.42
C GLU A 141 20.24 21.84 4.77
N PRO A 142 19.36 22.19 3.80
CA PRO A 142 17.91 22.25 4.03
C PRO A 142 17.33 20.96 4.62
N LEU A 143 17.75 19.79 4.11
CA LEU A 143 17.28 18.50 4.64
C LEU A 143 17.67 18.29 6.10
N ARG A 144 18.87 18.71 6.52
CA ARG A 144 19.26 18.68 7.93
C ARG A 144 18.42 19.60 8.79
N ALA A 145 18.15 20.82 8.33
CA ALA A 145 17.30 21.76 9.05
C ALA A 145 15.90 21.16 9.26
N ARG A 146 15.31 20.59 8.19
CA ARG A 146 14.03 19.90 8.27
C ARG A 146 14.07 18.69 9.20
N PHE A 147 15.11 17.87 9.09
CA PHE A 147 15.29 16.68 9.94
C PHE A 147 15.30 17.04 11.43
N PHE A 148 16.08 18.06 11.83
CA PHE A 148 16.11 18.49 13.23
C PHE A 148 14.81 19.15 13.68
N GLU A 149 14.08 19.81 12.78
CA GLU A 149 12.76 20.36 13.07
C GLU A 149 11.74 19.25 13.35
N ILE A 150 11.63 18.25 12.46
CA ILE A 150 10.61 17.18 12.59
C ILE A 150 10.94 16.16 13.67
N THR A 151 12.22 16.01 14.05
CA THR A 151 12.63 15.14 15.16
C THR A 151 12.63 15.87 16.50
N LYS A 152 12.44 17.19 16.50
CA LYS A 152 12.36 18.00 17.72
C LYS A 152 11.17 17.53 18.57
N GLY A 153 11.44 17.23 19.83
CA GLY A 153 10.42 16.77 20.78
C GLY A 153 10.20 15.26 20.81
N LEU A 154 10.85 14.49 19.94
CA LEU A 154 10.90 13.04 20.04
C LEU A 154 12.04 12.66 21.01
N SER A 155 11.70 12.49 22.29
CA SER A 155 12.67 12.23 23.38
C SER A 155 13.55 10.98 23.14
N ASP A 156 13.00 10.01 22.41
CA ASP A 156 13.63 8.71 22.20
C ASP A 156 14.22 8.57 20.78
N PHE A 157 14.39 9.69 20.07
CA PHE A 157 14.98 9.69 18.74
C PHE A 157 16.51 9.52 18.84
N PRO A 158 17.14 8.62 18.06
CA PRO A 158 18.57 8.36 18.17
C PRO A 158 19.43 9.58 17.81
N ASP A 159 20.47 9.85 18.59
CA ASP A 159 21.47 10.86 18.24
C ASP A 159 22.37 10.34 17.11
N ILE A 160 22.22 10.95 15.94
CA ILE A 160 23.00 10.65 14.73
C ILE A 160 24.07 11.72 14.44
N GLY A 161 24.40 12.54 15.43
CA GLY A 161 25.38 13.61 15.36
C GLY A 161 24.86 14.93 14.77
N LYS A 162 25.69 15.97 14.81
CA LYS A 162 25.31 17.34 14.44
C LYS A 162 25.27 17.62 12.93
N LYS A 163 25.91 16.77 12.12
CA LYS A 163 26.01 16.93 10.66
C LYS A 163 25.78 15.59 9.94
N PRO A 164 24.62 14.94 10.14
CA PRO A 164 24.36 13.64 9.54
C PRO A 164 24.35 13.72 8.01
N THR A 165 24.66 12.60 7.35
CA THR A 165 24.51 12.49 5.90
C THR A 165 23.03 12.33 5.54
N LYS A 166 22.66 12.56 4.27
CA LYS A 166 21.30 12.26 3.78
C LYS A 166 20.90 10.81 4.08
N ALA A 167 21.79 9.86 3.81
CA ALA A 167 21.55 8.44 4.09
C ALA A 167 21.29 8.19 5.58
N ALA A 168 22.13 8.73 6.47
CA ALA A 168 21.95 8.56 7.91
C ALA A 168 20.61 9.15 8.42
N MET A 169 20.18 10.30 7.89
CA MET A 169 18.86 10.88 8.23
C MET A 169 17.72 9.97 7.78
N VAL A 170 17.76 9.48 6.54
CA VAL A 170 16.74 8.56 6.00
C VAL A 170 16.67 7.27 6.81
N ASP A 171 17.82 6.66 7.11
CA ASP A 171 17.88 5.41 7.87
C ASP A 171 17.38 5.59 9.30
N ALA A 172 17.70 6.71 9.96
CA ALA A 172 17.23 7.01 11.31
C ALA A 172 15.71 7.21 11.36
N LEU A 173 15.14 7.98 10.43
CA LEU A 173 13.69 8.18 10.36
C LEU A 173 12.96 6.85 10.11
N ARG A 174 13.45 6.03 9.17
CA ARG A 174 12.86 4.71 8.88
C ARG A 174 12.97 3.75 10.05
N SER A 175 14.12 3.68 10.71
CA SER A 175 14.32 2.83 11.88
C SER A 175 13.41 3.26 13.04
N TYR A 176 13.15 4.56 13.18
CA TYR A 176 12.23 5.09 14.18
C TYR A 176 10.78 4.65 13.93
N GLU A 177 10.33 4.68 12.67
CA GLU A 177 9.02 4.16 12.24
C GLU A 177 8.93 2.64 12.47
N GLU A 178 9.94 1.88 12.06
CA GLU A 178 9.98 0.41 12.21
C GLU A 178 9.94 -0.06 13.68
N ALA A 179 10.46 0.75 14.60
CA ALA A 179 10.41 0.45 16.02
C ALA A 179 9.07 0.81 16.69
N ARG A 180 8.21 1.60 16.02
CA ARG A 180 6.99 2.19 16.63
C ARG A 180 5.80 2.15 15.66
N PRO A 181 5.27 0.96 15.32
CA PRO A 181 4.10 0.84 14.44
C PRO A 181 2.87 1.59 14.97
N GLU A 182 2.74 1.73 16.29
CA GLU A 182 1.57 2.31 16.96
C GLU A 182 1.36 3.81 16.72
N ILE A 183 2.42 4.53 16.33
CA ILE A 183 2.35 5.96 15.96
C ILE A 183 2.33 6.17 14.44
N CYS A 184 2.44 5.08 13.66
CA CYS A 184 2.44 5.15 12.22
C CYS A 184 1.02 5.09 11.67
N GLU A 185 0.79 5.84 10.60
CA GLU A 185 -0.43 5.83 9.82
C GLU A 185 -0.13 5.27 8.43
N THR A 186 -1.08 4.55 7.84
CA THR A 186 -0.95 4.07 6.46
C THR A 186 -0.96 5.26 5.51
N GLN A 187 0.16 5.51 4.83
CA GLN A 187 0.25 6.50 3.77
C GLN A 187 0.50 5.81 2.43
N ARG A 188 -0.30 6.16 1.42
CA ARG A 188 -0.07 5.74 0.03
C ARG A 188 1.18 6.41 -0.52
N SER A 189 1.99 5.65 -1.25
CA SER A 189 3.08 6.23 -2.03
C SER A 189 2.53 7.15 -3.11
N SER A 190 3.24 8.24 -3.37
CA SER A 190 2.93 9.14 -4.49
C SER A 190 3.24 8.53 -5.86
N ASP A 191 4.03 7.45 -5.89
CA ASP A 191 4.52 6.81 -7.10
C ASP A 191 3.81 5.45 -7.25
N HIS A 192 3.46 5.10 -8.49
CA HIS A 192 2.79 3.82 -8.81
C HIS A 192 3.71 2.66 -8.40
N PHE A 193 3.16 1.65 -7.72
CA PHE A 193 3.94 0.54 -7.16
C PHE A 193 4.68 -0.24 -8.24
N TYR A 194 3.98 -0.53 -9.34
CA TYR A 194 4.58 -0.91 -10.60
C TYR A 194 4.46 0.30 -11.52
N GLY A 195 5.58 0.81 -12.04
CA GLY A 195 5.54 1.86 -13.06
C GLY A 195 4.52 1.51 -14.16
N VAL A 196 3.84 2.52 -14.70
CA VAL A 196 2.72 2.39 -15.65
C VAL A 196 2.98 1.27 -16.67
N GLY A 197 2.14 0.23 -16.68
CA GLY A 197 2.19 -0.88 -17.63
C GLY A 197 3.01 -2.11 -17.23
N LYS A 198 3.49 -2.22 -15.99
CA LYS A 198 4.09 -3.47 -15.46
C LYS A 198 3.10 -4.20 -14.55
N SER A 199 2.85 -5.47 -14.84
CA SER A 199 2.06 -6.38 -14.00
C SER A 199 2.93 -7.06 -12.94
N TRP A 200 2.30 -7.69 -11.94
CA TRP A 200 2.96 -8.50 -10.92
C TRP A 200 3.73 -9.66 -11.58
N THR A 201 5.05 -9.69 -11.49
CA THR A 201 5.89 -10.73 -12.13
C THR A 201 6.30 -11.88 -11.21
N GLY A 202 5.83 -11.92 -9.96
CA GLY A 202 6.21 -12.94 -8.98
C GLY A 202 7.70 -12.87 -8.58
N TRP A 203 7.97 -12.58 -7.31
CA TRP A 203 9.31 -12.67 -6.72
C TRP A 203 9.29 -13.57 -5.48
#